data_AF-A0A7L4RR69-F1
#
_entry.id   AF-A0A7L4RR69-F1
#
_cell.length_a   1.000
_cell.length_b   1.000
_cell.length_c   1.000
_cell.angle_alpha   90.00
_cell.angle_beta   90.00
_cell.angle_gamma   90.00
#
_symmetry.space_group_name_H-M   'P 1'
#
loop_
_entity.id
_entity.type
_entity.pdbx_description
1 polymer ?
#
loop_
_entity_poly.entity_id
_entity_poly.type
_entity_poly.pdbx_seq_one_letter_code
_entity_poly.pdbx_strand_id
1 'polypeptide(L)'
;MSNSFTRAQVSIEFYAAISAVLLLFLASLIFAMHIRSSEEDRQIGTASLMLAQRIANSADLMHRNLCSGRGCSISLLLPSRIGSVSFSKQVDYNVSFHSNWVVVAPDGYPPVSIAASLPLDELNVSIQQTEGGKLLKMEESA
;
A
#
# COMPACT_ATOMS: atom_id res chain seq x y z
N MET A 1 47.60 -24.82 45.27
CA MET A 1 47.38 -24.15 43.97
C MET A 1 46.02 -24.58 43.41
N SER A 2 44.92 -23.88 43.75
CA SER A 2 43.57 -24.26 43.27
C SER A 2 42.54 -23.12 43.38
N ASN A 3 42.93 -21.86 43.15
CA ASN A 3 42.00 -20.71 43.23
C ASN A 3 42.04 -19.77 42.00
N SER A 4 43.00 -19.94 41.09
CA SER A 4 43.11 -19.11 39.89
C SER A 4 42.26 -19.63 38.72
N PHE A 5 42.09 -20.95 38.60
CA PHE A 5 41.39 -21.58 37.49
C PHE A 5 39.87 -21.37 37.55
N THR A 6 39.30 -21.40 38.75
CA THR A 6 37.86 -21.20 39.00
C THR A 6 37.40 -19.76 38.76
N ARG A 7 38.23 -18.73 39.03
CA ARG A 7 37.89 -17.33 38.72
C ARG A 7 37.82 -17.04 37.22
N ALA A 8 38.73 -17.60 36.43
CA ALA A 8 38.75 -17.41 34.98
C ALA A 8 37.54 -18.07 34.30
N GLN A 9 37.14 -19.24 34.79
CA GLN A 9 36.00 -19.98 34.26
C GLN A 9 34.66 -19.27 34.53
N VAL A 10 34.46 -18.74 35.75
CA VAL A 10 33.26 -17.95 36.09
C VAL A 10 33.18 -16.65 35.29
N SER A 11 34.31 -15.99 35.01
CA SER A 11 34.30 -14.80 34.15
C SER A 11 33.92 -15.11 32.70
N ILE A 12 34.39 -16.24 32.14
CA ILE A 12 34.07 -16.64 30.77
C ILE A 12 32.58 -16.98 30.63
N GLU A 13 32.01 -17.69 31.60
CA GLU A 13 30.57 -18.02 31.63
C GLU A 13 29.71 -16.75 31.77
N PHE A 14 30.16 -15.77 32.57
CA PHE A 14 29.47 -14.50 32.73
C PHE A 14 29.49 -13.66 31.44
N TYR A 15 30.64 -13.57 30.76
CA TYR A 15 30.73 -12.88 29.46
C TYR A 15 29.94 -13.60 28.36
N ALA A 16 29.95 -14.94 28.36
CA ALA A 16 29.15 -15.73 27.43
C ALA A 16 27.65 -15.49 27.66
N ALA A 17 27.18 -15.49 28.91
CA ALA A 17 25.79 -15.19 29.25
C ALA A 17 25.37 -13.77 28.84
N ILE A 18 26.21 -12.76 29.11
CA ILE A 18 25.96 -11.38 28.68
C ILE A 18 25.90 -11.27 27.16
N SER A 19 26.83 -11.93 26.44
CA SER A 19 26.85 -11.92 24.98
C SER A 19 25.59 -12.58 24.39
N ALA A 20 25.12 -13.68 24.97
CA ALA A 20 23.92 -14.37 24.52
C ALA A 20 22.67 -13.50 24.72
N VAL A 21 22.56 -12.81 25.85
CA VAL A 21 21.45 -11.88 26.11
C VAL A 21 21.48 -10.71 25.13
N LEU A 22 22.66 -10.14 24.84
CA LEU A 22 22.81 -9.07 23.85
C LEU A 22 22.41 -9.52 22.44
N LEU A 23 22.82 -10.72 22.03
CA LEU A 23 22.47 -11.26 20.72
C LEU A 23 20.96 -11.52 20.60
N LEU A 24 20.33 -12.05 21.65
CA LEU A 24 18.88 -12.25 21.69
C LEU A 24 18.11 -10.92 21.64
N PHE A 25 18.62 -9.89 22.32
CA PHE A 25 18.03 -8.55 22.29
C PHE A 25 18.17 -7.89 20.91
N LEU A 26 19.33 -8.02 20.26
CA LEU A 26 19.52 -7.55 18.88
C LEU A 26 18.59 -8.28 17.90
N ALA A 27 18.47 -9.61 18.03
CA ALA A 27 17.58 -10.40 17.20
C ALA A 27 16.11 -9.98 17.35
N SER A 28 15.66 -9.70 18.58
CA SER A 28 14.29 -9.25 18.83
C SER A 28 14.03 -7.85 18.27
N LEU A 29 15.00 -6.92 18.34
CA LEU A 29 14.90 -5.61 17.71
C LEU A 29 14.82 -5.70 16.18
N ILE A 30 15.65 -6.54 15.56
CA ILE A 30 15.62 -6.76 14.11
C ILE A 30 14.26 -7.33 13.70
N PHE A 31 13.76 -8.32 14.43
CA PHE A 31 12.46 -8.94 14.14
C PHE A 31 11.31 -7.94 14.31
N ALA A 32 11.33 -7.12 15.37
CA ALA A 32 10.33 -6.08 15.60
C ALA A 32 10.33 -5.01 14.50
N MET A 33 11.51 -4.61 14.00
CA MET A 33 11.62 -3.69 12.86
C MET A 33 11.05 -4.31 11.58
N HIS A 34 11.32 -5.60 11.33
CA HIS A 34 10.83 -6.28 10.14
C HIS A 34 9.30 -6.42 10.12
N ILE A 35 8.69 -6.79 11.25
CA ILE A 35 7.22 -6.86 11.37
C ILE A 35 6.59 -5.49 11.08
N ARG A 36 7.19 -4.42 11.60
CA ARG A 36 6.65 -3.07 11.42
C ARG A 36 6.67 -2.63 9.96
N SER A 37 7.77 -2.87 9.25
CA SER A 37 7.87 -2.60 7.80
C SER A 37 6.82 -3.42 7.03
N SER A 38 6.67 -4.70 7.36
CA SER A 38 5.72 -5.58 6.68
C SER A 38 4.26 -5.16 6.88
N GLU A 39 3.90 -4.63 8.06
CA GLU A 39 2.53 -4.15 8.31
C GLU A 39 2.24 -2.84 7.57
N GLU A 40 3.24 -1.96 7.44
CA GLU A 40 3.11 -0.72 6.66
C GLU A 40 2.89 -1.01 5.17
N ASP A 41 3.68 -1.92 4.60
CA ASP A 41 3.53 -2.38 3.21
C ASP A 41 2.14 -2.99 2.99
N ARG A 42 1.66 -3.79 3.95
CA ARG A 42 0.33 -4.41 3.90
C ARG A 42 -0.78 -3.37 3.91
N GLN A 43 -0.67 -2.33 4.73
CA GLN A 43 -1.67 -1.28 4.83
C GLN A 43 -1.72 -0.38 3.60
N ILE A 44 -0.58 -0.05 3.01
CA ILE A 44 -0.53 0.68 1.74
C ILE A 44 -1.13 -0.18 0.62
N GLY A 45 -0.83 -1.49 0.61
CA GLY A 45 -1.44 -2.44 -0.30
C GLY A 45 -2.97 -2.50 -0.16
N THR A 46 -3.52 -2.60 1.05
CA THR A 46 -4.97 -2.64 1.27
C THR A 46 -5.65 -1.32 0.92
N ALA A 47 -5.04 -0.18 1.23
CA ALA A 47 -5.60 1.12 0.86
C ALA A 47 -5.59 1.33 -0.67
N SER A 48 -4.55 0.86 -1.36
CA SER A 48 -4.48 0.86 -2.83
C SER A 48 -5.53 -0.04 -3.45
N LEU A 49 -5.76 -1.21 -2.85
CA LEU A 49 -6.83 -2.14 -3.25
C LEU A 49 -8.21 -1.50 -3.10
N MET A 50 -8.48 -0.85 -1.96
CA MET A 50 -9.75 -0.16 -1.74
C MET A 50 -9.97 0.98 -2.75
N LEU A 51 -8.90 1.72 -3.08
CA LEU A 51 -8.95 2.76 -4.10
C LEU A 51 -9.27 2.18 -5.49
N ALA A 52 -8.56 1.13 -5.90
CA ALA A 52 -8.78 0.44 -7.17
C ALA A 52 -10.22 -0.08 -7.27
N GLN A 53 -10.74 -0.72 -6.21
CA GLN A 53 -12.11 -1.22 -6.16
C GLN A 53 -13.13 -0.09 -6.28
N ARG A 54 -12.91 1.04 -5.61
CA ARG A 54 -13.82 2.19 -5.68
C ARG A 54 -13.90 2.75 -7.10
N ILE A 55 -12.76 2.84 -7.79
CA ILE A 55 -12.67 3.30 -9.17
C ILE A 55 -13.40 2.31 -10.10
N ALA A 56 -13.10 1.01 -9.99
CA ALA A 56 -13.74 -0.04 -10.79
C ALA A 56 -15.27 -0.05 -10.61
N ASN A 57 -15.75 0.01 -9.36
CA ASN A 57 -17.19 0.07 -9.07
C ASN A 57 -17.84 1.32 -9.68
N SER A 58 -17.11 2.44 -9.72
CA SER A 58 -17.65 3.70 -10.27
C SER A 58 -17.76 3.65 -11.79
N ALA A 59 -16.79 3.03 -12.46
CA ALA A 59 -16.87 2.75 -13.89
C ALA A 59 -18.01 1.77 -14.19
N ASP A 60 -18.18 0.70 -13.40
CA ASP A 60 -19.28 -0.24 -13.57
C ASP A 60 -20.66 0.43 -13.37
N LEU A 61 -20.77 1.34 -12.40
CA LEU A 61 -21.99 2.13 -12.19
C LEU A 61 -22.30 3.05 -13.36
N MET A 62 -21.26 3.65 -13.96
CA MET A 62 -21.40 4.49 -15.14
C MET A 62 -22.03 3.73 -16.31
N HIS A 63 -21.48 2.54 -16.57
CA HIS A 63 -21.96 1.65 -17.63
C HIS A 63 -23.38 1.14 -17.39
N ARG A 64 -23.73 0.80 -16.13
CA ARG A 64 -25.01 0.14 -15.84
C ARG A 64 -26.20 1.08 -15.70
N ASN A 65 -26.03 2.27 -15.13
CA ASN A 65 -27.17 3.00 -14.58
C ASN A 65 -27.31 4.47 -15.00
N LEU A 66 -26.28 5.09 -15.59
CA LEU A 66 -26.28 6.54 -15.75
C LEU A 66 -26.34 7.03 -17.20
N CYS A 67 -25.74 6.32 -18.17
CA CYS A 67 -25.40 6.96 -19.44
C CYS A 67 -25.99 6.43 -20.74
N SER A 68 -26.78 5.35 -20.74
CA SER A 68 -27.34 4.74 -21.97
C SER A 68 -27.91 5.77 -22.97
N GLY A 69 -27.08 6.22 -23.92
CA GLY A 69 -27.42 7.12 -25.02
C GLY A 69 -27.53 8.62 -24.70
N ARG A 70 -27.05 9.13 -23.55
CA ARG A 70 -27.12 10.59 -23.24
C ARG A 70 -25.79 11.28 -22.95
N GLY A 71 -24.65 10.60 -23.06
CA GLY A 71 -23.34 11.21 -22.89
C GLY A 71 -23.19 11.82 -21.51
N CYS A 72 -22.97 10.99 -20.49
CA CYS A 72 -22.65 11.50 -19.16
C CYS A 72 -21.23 11.24 -18.70
N SER A 73 -20.90 12.00 -17.66
CA SER A 73 -19.61 12.00 -17.01
C SER A 73 -19.78 11.76 -15.52
N ILE A 74 -18.90 10.95 -14.96
CA ILE A 74 -18.76 10.79 -13.52
C ILE A 74 -17.42 11.39 -13.11
N SER A 75 -17.43 12.16 -12.03
CA SER A 75 -16.22 12.72 -11.43
C SER A 75 -16.03 12.17 -10.01
N LEU A 76 -14.89 11.55 -9.75
CA LEU A 76 -14.48 11.08 -8.42
C LEU A 76 -13.30 11.90 -7.91
N LEU A 77 -13.46 12.48 -6.72
CA LEU A 77 -12.33 13.04 -5.99
C LEU A 77 -11.59 11.90 -5.26
N LEU A 78 -10.41 11.60 -5.74
CA LEU A 78 -9.45 10.68 -5.15
C LEU A 78 -8.48 11.46 -4.26
N PRO A 79 -7.95 10.84 -3.19
CA PRO A 79 -6.94 11.51 -2.36
C PRO A 79 -5.68 11.79 -3.17
N SER A 80 -4.90 12.82 -2.85
CA SER A 80 -3.61 13.06 -3.53
C SER A 80 -2.59 11.95 -3.23
N ARG A 81 -2.66 11.39 -2.02
CA ARG A 81 -1.77 10.35 -1.48
C ARG A 81 -2.54 9.26 -0.76
N ILE A 82 -1.97 8.06 -0.72
CA ILE A 82 -2.49 6.95 0.08
C ILE A 82 -1.67 6.89 1.37
N GLY A 83 -2.35 6.75 2.51
CA GLY A 83 -1.72 6.73 3.82
C GLY A 83 -2.27 5.60 4.69
N SER A 84 -1.43 5.14 5.61
CA SER A 84 -1.81 4.24 6.69
C SER A 84 -2.57 5.03 7.77
N VAL A 85 -3.68 4.50 8.29
CA VAL A 85 -4.42 5.10 9.42
C VAL A 85 -3.56 5.15 10.70
N SER A 86 -2.53 4.30 10.76
CA SER A 86 -1.68 4.10 11.94
C SER A 86 -0.29 4.74 11.84
N PHE A 87 0.14 5.29 10.69
CA PHE A 87 1.47 5.89 10.55
C PHE A 87 1.50 7.15 9.67
N SER A 88 2.46 8.04 9.95
CA SER A 88 2.62 9.37 9.35
C SER A 88 3.13 9.40 7.90
N LYS A 89 3.25 8.24 7.24
CA LYS A 89 3.80 8.15 5.88
C LYS A 89 2.65 8.17 4.87
N GLN A 90 2.67 9.20 4.03
CA GLN A 90 1.80 9.30 2.87
C GLN A 90 2.62 9.05 1.62
N VAL A 91 2.07 8.26 0.71
CA VAL A 91 2.76 7.83 -0.50
C VAL A 91 2.00 8.32 -1.72
N ASP A 92 2.73 8.90 -2.67
CA ASP A 92 2.19 9.25 -3.98
C ASP A 92 1.89 7.97 -4.76
N TYR A 93 0.94 8.02 -5.68
CA TYR A 93 0.52 6.86 -6.47
C TYR A 93 0.13 7.25 -7.88
N ASN A 94 0.19 6.31 -8.81
CA ASN A 94 -0.33 6.47 -10.16
C ASN A 94 -1.53 5.55 -10.38
N VAL A 95 -2.46 5.97 -11.24
CA VAL A 95 -3.60 5.15 -11.66
C VAL A 95 -3.53 5.00 -13.17
N SER A 96 -3.71 3.77 -13.65
CA SER A 96 -3.76 3.45 -15.07
C SER A 96 -4.90 2.47 -15.34
N PHE A 97 -5.37 2.47 -16.58
CA PHE A 97 -6.52 1.71 -17.04
C PHE A 97 -6.08 0.85 -18.22
N HIS A 98 -6.44 -0.42 -18.22
CA HIS A 98 -6.07 -1.35 -19.28
C HIS A 98 -7.23 -2.32 -19.55
N SER A 99 -7.91 -2.19 -20.68
CA SER A 99 -9.04 -3.07 -21.03
C SER A 99 -10.12 -3.03 -19.96
N ASN A 100 -10.21 -4.05 -19.11
CA ASN A 100 -11.13 -4.10 -17.98
C ASN A 100 -10.42 -4.03 -16.63
N TRP A 101 -9.18 -3.52 -16.56
CA TRP A 101 -8.40 -3.45 -15.32
C TRP A 101 -8.13 -2.03 -14.89
N VAL A 102 -8.35 -1.77 -13.60
CA VAL A 102 -7.87 -0.58 -12.90
C VAL A 102 -6.60 -0.96 -12.16
N VAL A 103 -5.51 -0.27 -12.44
CA VAL A 103 -4.20 -0.50 -11.81
C VAL A 103 -3.81 0.73 -11.00
N VAL A 104 -3.56 0.53 -9.71
CA VAL A 104 -3.06 1.55 -8.78
C VAL A 104 -1.64 1.17 -8.38
N ALA A 105 -0.68 2.06 -8.65
CA ALA A 105 0.75 1.84 -8.40
C ALA A 105 1.27 2.88 -7.38
N PRO A 106 1.39 2.53 -6.10
CA PRO A 106 2.00 3.40 -5.08
C PRO A 106 3.52 3.45 -5.25
N ASP A 107 4.12 4.63 -5.05
CA ASP A 107 5.56 4.80 -5.25
C ASP A 107 6.38 4.02 -4.22
N GLY A 108 7.29 3.17 -4.70
CA GLY A 108 8.09 2.27 -3.87
C GLY A 108 7.38 1.00 -3.39
N TYR A 109 6.16 0.71 -3.87
CA TYR A 109 5.41 -0.50 -3.51
C TYR A 109 4.93 -1.26 -4.76
N PRO A 110 4.63 -2.58 -4.63
CA PRO A 110 4.05 -3.34 -5.73
C PRO A 110 2.69 -2.77 -6.19
N PRO A 111 2.41 -2.75 -7.50
CA PRO A 111 1.13 -2.29 -8.01
C PRO A 111 0.01 -3.26 -7.68
N VAL A 112 -1.21 -2.73 -7.53
CA VAL A 112 -2.43 -3.48 -7.29
C VAL A 112 -3.37 -3.31 -8.49
N SER A 113 -3.94 -4.41 -8.97
CA SER A 113 -4.86 -4.43 -10.11
C SER A 113 -6.20 -5.04 -9.72
N ILE A 114 -7.29 -4.38 -10.11
CA ILE A 114 -8.66 -4.88 -9.94
C ILE A 114 -9.36 -4.91 -11.30
N ALA A 115 -10.03 -6.02 -11.59
CA ALA A 115 -10.88 -6.13 -12.77
C ALA A 115 -12.22 -5.40 -12.52
N ALA A 116 -12.59 -4.52 -13.43
CA ALA A 116 -13.94 -4.02 -13.60
C ALA A 116 -14.82 -5.11 -14.25
N SER A 117 -16.12 -5.02 -14.03
CA SER A 117 -17.08 -5.98 -14.59
C SER A 117 -17.28 -5.79 -16.10
N LEU A 118 -16.98 -4.59 -16.60
CA LEU A 118 -17.19 -4.19 -17.99
C LEU A 118 -15.95 -3.50 -18.57
N PRO A 119 -15.79 -3.47 -19.92
CA PRO A 119 -14.63 -2.85 -20.57
C PRO A 119 -14.52 -1.36 -20.24
N LEU A 120 -13.35 -0.92 -19.80
CA LEU A 120 -13.04 0.48 -19.51
C LEU A 120 -12.57 1.23 -20.76
N ASP A 121 -12.16 0.53 -21.82
CA ASP A 121 -11.72 1.12 -23.09
C ASP A 121 -12.83 1.94 -23.78
N GLU A 122 -14.10 1.67 -23.44
CA GLU A 122 -15.26 2.44 -23.90
C GLU A 122 -15.41 3.78 -23.17
N LEU A 123 -14.64 4.00 -22.10
CA LEU A 123 -14.66 5.23 -21.31
C LEU A 123 -13.45 6.11 -21.61
N ASN A 124 -13.69 7.38 -21.86
CA ASN A 124 -12.65 8.39 -21.84
C ASN A 124 -12.34 8.76 -20.38
N VAL A 125 -11.18 8.31 -19.90
CA VAL A 125 -10.77 8.49 -18.51
C VAL A 125 -9.61 9.48 -18.42
N SER A 126 -9.78 10.52 -17.60
CA SER A 126 -8.73 11.50 -17.33
C SER A 126 -8.57 11.75 -15.83
N ILE A 127 -7.33 12.00 -15.41
CA ILE A 127 -7.01 12.32 -14.02
C ILE A 127 -6.36 13.70 -14.00
N GLN A 128 -6.95 14.61 -13.21
CA GLN A 128 -6.45 15.97 -13.05
C GLN A 128 -6.10 16.22 -11.59
N GLN A 129 -4.95 16.84 -11.35
CA GLN A 129 -4.57 17.25 -10.00
C GLN A 129 -5.36 18.50 -9.60
N THR A 130 -5.94 18.50 -8.40
CA THR A 130 -6.66 19.64 -7.81
C THR A 130 -6.10 19.98 -6.43
N GLU A 131 -6.46 21.13 -5.87
CA GLU A 131 -6.04 21.52 -4.50
C GLU A 131 -6.48 20.50 -3.43
N GLY A 132 -7.61 19.81 -3.66
CA GLY A 132 -8.17 18.82 -2.75
C GLY A 132 -7.75 17.37 -3.02
N GLY A 133 -6.98 17.08 -4.07
CA GLY A 133 -6.60 15.71 -4.43
C GLY A 133 -6.41 15.48 -5.92
N LYS A 134 -6.83 14.31 -6.38
CA LYS A 134 -6.85 13.91 -7.79
C LYS A 134 -8.28 13.75 -8.25
N LEU A 135 -8.73 14.53 -9.21
CA LEU A 135 -10.05 14.41 -9.81
C LEU A 135 -9.96 13.41 -10.96
N LEU A 136 -10.59 12.25 -10.79
CA LEU A 136 -10.82 11.27 -11.84
C LEU A 136 -12.12 11.62 -12.57
N LYS A 137 -12.05 11.93 -13.85
CA LYS A 137 -13.20 12.15 -14.72
C LYS A 137 -13.32 10.98 -15.69
N MET A 138 -14.49 10.36 -15.73
CA MET A 138 -14.83 9.27 -16.66
C MET A 138 -16.01 9.74 -17.52
N GLU A 139 -15.87 9.66 -18.83
CA GLU A 139 -16.87 10.07 -19.82
C GLU A 139 -17.11 8.93 -20.82
N GLU A 140 -18.34 8.77 -21.30
CA GLU A 140 -18.65 7.77 -22.32
C GLU A 140 -18.00 8.21 -23.64
N SER A 141 -17.26 7.30 -24.29
CA SER A 141 -16.71 7.57 -25.62
C SER A 141 -17.85 7.55 -26.63
N ALA A 142 -18.14 8.71 -27.22
CA ALA A 142 -19.20 8.90 -28.21
C ALA A 142 -18.94 8.17 -29.53
#